data_AF-V5H8R5-F1
#
_entry.id   AF-V5H8R5-F1
#
_cell.length_a   1.000
_cell.length_b   1.000
_cell.length_c   1.000
_cell.angle_alpha   90.00
_cell.angle_beta   90.00
_cell.angle_gamma   90.00
#
_symmetry.space_group_name_H-M   'P 1'
#
loop_
_entity.id
_entity.type
_entity.pdbx_description
1 polymer ?
#
loop_
_entity_poly.entity_id
_entity_poly.type
_entity_poly.pdbx_seq_one_letter_code
_entity_poly.pdbx_strand_id
1 'polypeptide(L)'
;MYHFLGMLMGIAIRTGSPLSLNLAEPVWKQLVGLPLTPADLNEVDRDYVPGLMCIRDMEAEAFRKLDMPFATHSATGQEVQLSAKYQRTTVENRTEYVRLAINYRLHEFDRQVASREGGHVQGHPSSDALTFHRL
;
A
#
# COMPACT_ATOMS: atom_id res chain seq x y z
N MET A 1 -11.76 -6.34 10.52
CA MET A 1 -11.51 -5.05 11.20
C MET A 1 -12.22 -3.87 10.51
N TYR A 2 -12.02 -3.61 9.21
CA TYR A 2 -12.59 -2.45 8.50
C TYR A 2 -14.12 -2.47 8.27
N HIS A 3 -14.75 -3.65 8.27
CA HIS A 3 -16.21 -3.76 8.13
C HIS A 3 -16.96 -3.07 9.29
N PHE A 4 -16.41 -3.15 10.50
CA PHE A 4 -17.02 -2.53 11.68
C PHE A 4 -16.91 -1.01 11.64
N LEU A 5 -15.75 -0.46 11.25
CA LEU A 5 -15.58 0.98 11.05
C LEU A 5 -16.48 1.50 9.91
N GLY A 6 -16.58 0.76 8.79
CA GLY A 6 -17.48 1.09 7.70
C GLY A 6 -18.96 1.09 8.10
N MET A 7 -19.37 0.15 8.95
CA MET A 7 -20.72 0.08 9.51
C MET A 7 -21.02 1.25 10.45
N LEU A 8 -20.09 1.59 11.35
CA LEU A 8 -20.23 2.75 12.25
C LEU A 8 -20.33 4.06 11.47
N MET A 9 -19.48 4.25 10.45
CA MET A 9 -19.57 5.41 9.56
C MET A 9 -20.91 5.44 8.79
N GLY A 10 -21.37 4.29 8.29
CA GLY A 10 -22.66 4.20 7.58
C GLY A 10 -23.90 4.40 8.46
N ILE A 11 -23.82 4.09 9.77
CA ILE A 11 -24.86 4.42 10.73
C ILE A 11 -24.83 5.92 11.02
N ALA A 12 -23.66 6.49 11.33
CA ALA A 12 -23.48 7.92 11.62
C ALA A 12 -24.01 8.83 10.50
N ILE A 13 -23.74 8.49 9.24
CA ILE A 13 -24.24 9.22 8.06
C ILE A 13 -25.78 9.12 7.98
N ARG A 14 -26.37 7.93 8.18
CA ARG A 14 -27.82 7.74 8.07
C ARG A 14 -28.61 8.32 9.23
N THR A 15 -28.04 8.33 10.44
CA THR A 15 -28.69 8.88 11.64
C THR A 15 -28.41 10.37 11.83
N GLY A 16 -27.56 10.97 10.98
CA GLY A 16 -27.12 12.35 11.14
C GLY A 16 -26.36 12.61 12.45
N SER A 17 -25.88 11.54 13.10
CA SER A 17 -25.16 11.63 14.37
C SER A 17 -23.66 11.71 14.08
N PRO A 18 -22.99 12.84 14.35
CA PRO A 18 -21.57 12.97 14.05
C PRO A 18 -20.76 11.97 14.88
N LEU A 19 -19.97 11.15 14.20
CA LEU A 19 -19.03 10.24 14.83
C LEU A 19 -17.72 11.01 15.06
N SER A 20 -17.32 11.22 16.31
CA SER A 20 -16.04 11.86 16.65
C SER A 20 -14.87 10.91 16.38
N LEU A 21 -14.50 10.74 15.11
CA LEU A 21 -13.31 10.01 14.71
C LEU A 21 -12.16 10.99 14.45
N ASN A 22 -11.08 10.87 15.23
CA ASN A 22 -9.84 11.60 14.98
C ASN A 22 -8.93 10.74 14.10
N LEU A 23 -9.21 10.70 12.79
CA LEU A 23 -8.38 10.00 11.82
C LEU A 23 -7.32 10.96 11.29
N ALA A 24 -6.11 10.44 11.02
CA ALA A 24 -5.07 11.20 10.34
C ALA A 24 -5.56 11.61 8.93
N GLU A 25 -5.16 12.79 8.45
CA GLU A 25 -5.52 13.33 7.13
C GLU A 25 -5.32 12.33 5.96
N PRO A 26 -4.25 11.51 5.94
CA PRO A 26 -4.05 10.46 4.94
C PRO A 26 -5.18 9.44 4.87
N VAL A 27 -5.78 9.10 6.02
CA VAL A 27 -6.90 8.15 6.08
C VAL A 27 -8.12 8.75 5.40
N TRP A 28 -8.35 10.06 5.54
CA TRP A 28 -9.44 10.75 4.84
C TRP A 28 -9.22 10.77 3.33
N LYS A 29 -7.99 11.08 2.88
CA LYS A 29 -7.62 11.03 1.46
C LYS A 29 -7.90 9.65 0.86
N GLN A 30 -7.50 8.60 1.58
CA GLN A 30 -7.77 7.23 1.16
C GLN A 30 -9.26 6.90 1.11
N LEU A 31 -10.08 7.41 2.04
CA LEU A 31 -11.53 7.20 2.05
C LEU A 31 -12.28 7.90 0.91
N VAL A 32 -11.74 9.00 0.39
CA VAL A 32 -12.34 9.76 -0.72
C VAL A 32 -11.68 9.47 -2.09
N GLY A 33 -10.78 8.48 -2.14
CA GLY A 33 -10.10 8.07 -3.38
C GLY A 33 -9.00 9.04 -3.86
N LEU A 34 -8.49 9.92 -2.99
CA LEU A 34 -7.37 10.79 -3.33
C LEU A 34 -6.04 10.02 -3.27
N PRO A 35 -5.09 10.28 -4.19
CA PRO A 35 -3.80 9.62 -4.19
C PRO A 35 -3.00 10.01 -2.94
N LEU A 36 -2.45 9.00 -2.27
CA LEU A 36 -1.56 9.21 -1.13
C LEU A 36 -0.13 9.50 -1.58
N THR A 37 0.57 10.32 -0.81
CA THR A 37 1.96 10.72 -1.04
C THR A 37 2.86 10.25 0.10
N PRO A 38 4.20 10.22 -0.09
CA PRO A 38 5.12 9.91 1.01
C PRO A 38 5.03 10.87 2.21
N ALA A 39 4.57 12.11 2.00
CA ALA A 39 4.33 13.05 3.10
C ALA A 39 3.18 12.57 3.98
N ASP A 40 2.12 12.02 3.36
CA ASP A 40 0.99 11.42 4.06
C ASP A 40 1.44 10.21 4.92
N LEU A 41 2.40 9.40 4.45
CA LEU A 41 2.96 8.33 5.28
C LEU A 41 3.66 8.86 6.54
N ASN A 42 4.39 9.97 6.43
CA ASN A 42 5.13 10.55 7.55
C ASN A 42 4.21 11.13 8.65
N GLU A 43 2.97 11.49 8.29
CA GLU A 43 1.97 11.92 9.28
C GLU A 43 1.39 10.75 10.09
N VAL A 44 1.31 9.56 9.50
CA VAL A 44 0.81 8.33 10.15
C VAL A 44 1.92 7.62 10.92
N ASP A 45 3.10 7.52 10.31
CA ASP A 45 4.29 6.86 10.85
C ASP A 45 5.53 7.73 10.57
N ARG A 46 5.96 8.46 11.60
CA ARG A 46 7.08 9.41 11.53
C ARG A 46 8.43 8.73 11.37
N ASP A 47 8.53 7.44 11.64
CA ASP A 47 9.80 6.71 11.62
C ASP A 47 9.97 5.87 10.35
N TYR A 48 8.87 5.50 9.69
CA TYR A 48 8.91 4.66 8.49
C TYR A 48 9.73 5.25 7.35
N VAL A 49 9.40 6.48 6.92
CA VAL A 49 10.10 7.13 5.80
C VAL A 49 11.57 7.43 6.16
N PRO A 50 11.88 8.02 7.34
CA PRO A 50 13.28 8.18 7.76
C PRO A 50 14.07 6.87 7.83
N GLY A 51 13.47 5.78 8.31
CA GLY A 51 14.10 4.46 8.34
C GLY A 51 14.48 3.95 6.95
N LEU A 52 13.60 4.13 5.96
CA LEU A 52 13.90 3.80 4.56
C LEU A 52 14.99 4.70 3.96
N MET A 53 15.02 5.99 4.31
CA MET A 53 16.10 6.88 3.88
C MET A 53 17.45 6.48 4.51
N CYS A 54 17.44 6.03 5.77
CA CYS A 54 18.64 5.49 6.40
C CYS A 54 19.18 4.27 5.63
N ILE A 55 18.31 3.36 5.19
CA ILE A 55 18.67 2.23 4.31
C ILE A 55 19.28 2.72 2.99
N ARG A 56 18.66 3.71 2.34
CA ARG A 56 19.12 4.28 1.06
C ARG A 56 20.49 4.95 1.18
N ASP A 57 20.73 5.64 2.28
CA ASP A 57 21.90 6.50 2.46
C ASP A 57 23.00 5.82 3.28
N MET A 58 22.76 4.60 3.76
CA MET A 58 23.74 3.81 4.51
C MET A 58 25.03 3.66 3.72
N GLU A 59 26.16 3.64 4.43
CA GLU A 59 27.45 3.32 3.84
C GLU A 59 27.45 1.88 3.30
N ALA A 60 28.12 1.64 2.17
CA ALA A 60 28.02 0.38 1.43
C ALA A 60 28.51 -0.83 2.25
N GLU A 61 29.56 -0.65 3.05
CA GLU A 61 30.23 -1.74 3.77
C GLU A 61 29.43 -2.10 5.03
N ALA A 62 28.79 -1.11 5.65
CA ALA A 62 27.78 -1.32 6.68
C ALA A 62 26.54 -2.02 6.09
N PHE A 63 26.04 -1.57 4.94
CA PHE A 63 24.83 -2.10 4.32
C PHE A 63 24.96 -3.58 3.95
N ARG A 64 26.10 -3.98 3.37
CA ARG A 64 26.39 -5.37 2.99
C ARG A 64 26.32 -6.34 4.17
N LYS A 65 26.53 -5.88 5.41
CA LYS A 65 26.47 -6.71 6.63
C LYS A 65 25.04 -6.98 7.11
N LEU A 66 24.07 -6.18 6.69
CA LEU A 66 22.68 -6.33 7.12
C LEU A 66 22.00 -7.56 6.50
N ASP A 67 22.47 -7.98 5.32
CA ASP A 67 21.96 -9.15 4.61
C ASP A 67 20.41 -9.18 4.58
N MET A 68 19.82 -8.16 3.96
CA MET A 68 18.39 -7.86 4.02
C MET A 68 17.61 -8.50 2.85
N PRO A 69 16.45 -9.14 3.08
CA PRO A 69 15.62 -9.65 1.99
C PRO A 69 15.04 -8.51 1.16
N PHE A 70 14.65 -8.79 -0.08
CA PHE A 70 13.93 -7.84 -0.91
C PHE A 70 12.42 -7.90 -0.61
N ALA A 71 12.07 -7.79 0.67
CA ALA A 71 10.72 -7.96 1.20
C ALA A 71 10.44 -6.93 2.30
N THR A 72 9.15 -6.65 2.53
CA THR A 72 8.66 -5.79 3.62
C THR A 72 7.68 -6.55 4.50
N HIS A 73 7.34 -5.99 5.67
CA HIS A 73 6.30 -6.55 6.53
C HIS A 73 4.98 -5.80 6.32
N SER A 74 3.91 -6.55 6.12
CA SER A 74 2.55 -6.03 6.13
C SER A 74 2.15 -5.53 7.51
N ALA A 75 1.06 -4.79 7.61
CA ALA A 75 0.44 -4.39 8.87
C ALA A 75 -0.01 -5.58 9.75
N THR A 76 -0.09 -6.79 9.19
CA THR A 76 -0.35 -8.03 9.93
C THR A 76 0.92 -8.79 10.31
N GLY A 77 2.11 -8.23 10.01
CA GLY A 77 3.40 -8.84 10.27
C GLY A 77 3.80 -9.93 9.27
N GLN A 78 3.05 -10.09 8.18
CA GLN A 78 3.42 -11.06 7.14
C GLN A 78 4.49 -10.49 6.22
N GLU A 79 5.47 -11.32 5.88
CA GLU A 79 6.49 -10.94 4.90
C GLU A 79 5.87 -10.89 3.49
N VAL A 80 6.12 -9.79 2.80
CA VAL A 80 5.63 -9.52 1.45
C VAL A 80 6.82 -9.21 0.55
N GLN A 81 7.01 -10.06 -0.47
CA GLN A 81 8.04 -9.88 -1.46
C GLN A 81 7.75 -8.64 -2.31
N LEU A 82 8.72 -7.71 -2.39
CA LEU A 82 8.55 -6.44 -3.13
C LEU A 82 8.82 -6.59 -4.63
N SER A 83 9.56 -7.62 -5.05
CA SER A 83 9.90 -7.87 -6.44
C SER A 83 10.07 -9.35 -6.73
N ALA A 84 9.59 -9.80 -7.88
CA ALA A 84 9.89 -11.15 -8.39
C ALA A 84 11.32 -11.30 -8.94
N LYS A 85 12.00 -10.17 -9.22
CA LYS A 85 13.35 -10.17 -9.82
C LYS A 85 14.45 -10.29 -8.77
N TYR A 86 14.26 -9.67 -7.62
CA TYR A 86 15.27 -9.59 -6.57
C TYR A 86 14.83 -10.39 -5.37
N GLN A 87 15.71 -11.22 -4.84
CA GLN A 87 15.49 -11.93 -3.55
C GLN A 87 16.17 -11.20 -2.39
N ARG A 88 17.30 -10.53 -2.64
CA ARG A 88 18.10 -9.81 -1.64
C ARG A 88 18.25 -8.34 -2.02
N THR A 89 18.37 -7.51 -1.00
CA THR A 89 18.68 -6.09 -1.17
C THR A 89 20.19 -5.91 -1.17
N THR A 90 20.71 -5.24 -2.19
CA THR A 90 22.11 -4.93 -2.42
C THR A 90 22.30 -3.42 -2.50
N VAL A 91 23.55 -2.95 -2.47
CA VAL A 91 23.86 -1.51 -2.57
C VAL A 91 23.32 -0.92 -3.89
N GLU A 92 23.33 -1.72 -4.96
CA GLU A 92 22.92 -1.33 -6.30
C GLU A 92 21.39 -1.26 -6.45
N ASN A 93 20.64 -2.03 -5.66
CA ASN A 93 19.17 -2.11 -5.76
C ASN A 93 18.42 -1.47 -4.58
N ARG A 94 19.11 -0.97 -3.54
CA ARG A 94 18.48 -0.40 -2.33
C ARG A 94 17.55 0.78 -2.61
N THR A 95 17.84 1.58 -3.63
CA THR A 95 16.96 2.70 -4.04
C THR A 95 15.64 2.18 -4.60
N GLU A 96 15.68 1.09 -5.37
CA GLU A 96 14.49 0.43 -5.90
C GLU A 96 13.71 -0.26 -4.78
N TYR A 97 14.40 -0.88 -3.81
CA TYR A 97 13.78 -1.41 -2.59
C TYR A 97 12.97 -0.32 -1.86
N VAL A 98 13.56 0.84 -1.61
CA VAL A 98 12.88 1.96 -0.93
C VAL A 98 11.67 2.44 -1.73
N ARG A 99 11.80 2.59 -3.04
CA ARG A 99 10.70 2.99 -3.92
C ARG A 99 9.53 2.03 -3.83
N LEU A 100 9.79 0.72 -3.89
CA LEU A 100 8.76 -0.32 -3.83
C LEU A 100 8.16 -0.46 -2.43
N ALA A 101 8.95 -0.28 -1.36
CA ALA A 101 8.46 -0.30 0.02
C ALA A 101 7.51 0.86 0.32
N ILE A 102 7.80 2.06 -0.20
CA ILE A 102 6.89 3.21 -0.12
C ILE A 102 5.61 2.91 -0.91
N ASN A 103 5.75 2.45 -2.16
CA ASN A 103 4.60 2.12 -3.00
C ASN A 103 3.71 1.07 -2.34
N TYR A 104 4.27 -0.01 -1.81
CA TYR A 104 3.52 -1.01 -1.08
C TYR A 104 2.74 -0.40 0.09
N ARG A 105 3.38 0.45 0.92
CA ARG A 105 2.72 1.05 2.08
C ARG A 105 1.57 1.99 1.70
N LEU A 106 1.72 2.76 0.62
CA LEU A 106 0.64 3.62 0.11
C LEU A 106 -0.58 2.82 -0.36
N HIS A 107 -0.35 1.62 -0.90
CA HIS A 107 -1.38 0.79 -1.54
C HIS A 107 -1.83 -0.41 -0.69
N GLU A 108 -1.33 -0.54 0.54
CA GLU A 108 -1.53 -1.74 1.37
C GLU A 108 -3.01 -2.01 1.67
N PHE A 109 -3.82 -0.95 1.73
CA PHE A 109 -5.25 -1.05 2.06
C PHE A 109 -6.18 -0.82 0.86
N ASP A 110 -5.65 -0.74 -0.36
CA ASP A 110 -6.43 -0.45 -1.56
C ASP A 110 -7.56 -1.45 -1.76
N ARG A 111 -7.34 -2.74 -1.49
CA ARG A 111 -8.38 -3.78 -1.62
C ARG A 111 -9.54 -3.55 -0.65
N GLN A 112 -9.25 -3.13 0.57
CA GLN A 112 -10.23 -2.85 1.60
C GLN A 112 -11.04 -1.60 1.25
N VAL A 113 -10.40 -0.61 0.61
CA VAL A 113 -11.00 0.64 0.15
C VAL A 113 -11.85 0.42 -1.11
N ALA A 114 -11.32 -0.28 -2.13
CA ALA A 114 -12.02 -0.59 -3.38
C ALA A 114 -13.28 -1.44 -3.17
N SER A 115 -13.33 -2.27 -2.10
CA SER A 115 -14.56 -3.02 -1.75
C SER A 115 -15.76 -2.12 -1.41
N ARG A 116 -15.55 -0.81 -1.20
CA ARG A 116 -16.60 0.18 -0.92
C ARG A 116 -17.18 0.84 -2.17
N GLU A 117 -16.51 0.77 -3.34
CA GLU A 117 -16.92 1.49 -4.56
C GLU A 117 -17.73 0.65 -5.57
N GLY A 118 -17.99 -0.63 -5.28
CA GLY A 118 -18.88 -1.47 -6.09
C GLY A 118 -18.13 -2.41 -7.02
N GLY A 119 -18.67 -3.63 -7.17
CA GLY A 119 -18.03 -4.70 -7.92
C GLY A 119 -17.79 -4.35 -9.39
N HIS A 120 -16.56 -4.51 -9.85
CA HIS A 120 -16.29 -4.82 -11.25
C HIS A 120 -14.99 -5.63 -11.42
N VAL A 121 -15.22 -6.92 -11.72
CA VAL A 121 -14.40 -7.92 -12.44
C VAL A 121 -12.88 -7.74 -12.50
N GLN A 122 -12.20 -8.66 -11.82
CA GLN A 122 -10.84 -9.05 -12.15
C GLN A 122 -10.84 -9.77 -13.51
N GLY A 123 -10.53 -9.02 -14.57
CA GLY A 123 -10.27 -9.57 -15.89
C GLY A 123 -8.96 -10.35 -15.88
N HIS A 124 -9.06 -11.68 -15.76
CA HIS A 124 -8.03 -12.58 -16.26
C HIS A 124 -7.95 -12.42 -17.79
N PRO A 125 -6.77 -12.25 -18.40
CA PRO A 125 -6.67 -12.39 -19.85
C PRO A 125 -6.68 -13.89 -20.16
N SER A 126 -7.86 -14.45 -20.45
CA SER A 126 -7.92 -15.69 -21.21
C SER A 126 -7.64 -15.35 -22.67
N SER A 127 -6.43 -15.70 -23.11
CA SER A 127 -6.16 -16.02 -24.50
C SER A 127 -7.21 -17.03 -24.96
N ASP A 128 -7.97 -16.68 -25.99
CA ASP A 128 -8.59 -17.54 -27.02
C ASP A 128 -9.69 -16.71 -27.71
N ALA A 129 -9.35 -16.02 -28.81
CA ALA A 129 -9.37 -16.55 -30.17
C ALA A 129 -10.79 -16.60 -30.79
N LEU A 130 -10.92 -15.82 -31.87
CA LEU A 130 -11.73 -16.05 -33.07
C LEU A 130 -13.17 -15.48 -33.11
N THR A 131 -13.26 -14.40 -33.90
CA THR A 131 -14.14 -14.27 -35.06
C THR A 131 -15.63 -14.51 -34.85
N PHE A 132 -16.47 -13.48 -35.00
CA PHE A 132 -17.56 -13.58 -35.97
C PHE A 132 -18.02 -12.20 -36.50
N HIS A 133 -18.29 -12.26 -37.79
CA HIS A 133 -18.53 -11.24 -38.81
C HIS A 133 -19.61 -10.18 -38.50
N ARG A 134 -19.39 -9.02 -39.14
CA ARG A 134 -20.41 -8.05 -39.61
C ARG A 134 -21.73 -8.73 -39.99
N LEU A 135 -22.85 -8.16 -39.54
CA LEU A 135 -23.84 -7.45 -40.39
C LEU A 135 -24.54 -6.38 -39.55
#